data_AF-E5VGZ4-F1
#
_entry.id   AF-E5VGZ4-F1
#
_cell.length_a   1.000
_cell.length_b   1.000
_cell.length_c   1.000
_cell.angle_alpha   90.00
_cell.angle_beta   90.00
_cell.angle_gamma   90.00
#
_symmetry.space_group_name_H-M   'P 1'
#
loop_
_entity.id
_entity.type
_entity.pdbx_description
1 polymer ?
#
loop_
_entity_poly.entity_id
_entity_poly.type
_entity_poly.pdbx_seq_one_letter_code
_entity_poly.pdbx_strand_id
1 'polypeptide(L)'
;MNIAYRFRIYPTEEQKILLGKTFGCCRFLYNQMLDDKIREYEKTKKMLKNTPAMYKREYPFLKEVDSLALEMSSFIWKRHIYHCECGNKMDRDHNAAINIREEVRRMLTA
;
A
#
# COMPACT_ATOMS: atom_id res chain seq x y z
N MET A 1 -11.62 2.79 -29.65
CA MET A 1 -10.22 3.23 -29.62
C MET A 1 -9.93 3.79 -28.24
N ASN A 2 -9.16 3.08 -27.40
CA ASN A 2 -8.79 3.58 -26.07
C ASN A 2 -7.52 4.41 -26.20
N ILE A 3 -7.61 5.71 -25.92
CA ILE A 3 -6.45 6.61 -25.87
C ILE A 3 -5.94 6.63 -24.44
N ALA A 4 -4.68 6.26 -24.24
CA ALA A 4 -4.01 6.35 -22.94
C ALA A 4 -3.04 7.54 -22.95
N TYR A 5 -3.18 8.42 -21.97
CA TYR A 5 -2.30 9.57 -21.80
C TYR A 5 -1.26 9.28 -20.72
N ARG A 6 0.00 9.63 -20.99
CA ARG A 6 1.10 9.53 -20.02
C ARG A 6 1.48 10.93 -19.56
N PHE A 7 1.34 11.19 -18.27
CA PHE A 7 1.70 12.46 -17.65
C PHE A 7 2.87 12.28 -16.69
N ARG A 8 3.69 13.32 -16.56
CA ARG A 8 4.70 13.45 -15.50
C ARG A 8 4.27 14.57 -14.57
N ILE A 9 4.21 14.27 -13.28
CA ILE A 9 3.90 15.26 -12.24
C ILE A 9 5.20 15.89 -11.73
N TYR A 10 5.15 17.18 -11.40
CA TYR A 10 6.24 17.92 -10.76
C TYR A 10 5.71 18.51 -9.45
N PRO A 11 5.77 17.74 -8.35
CA PRO A 11 5.16 18.14 -7.09
C PRO A 11 5.94 19.28 -6.42
N THR A 12 5.21 20.18 -5.73
CA THR A 12 5.81 21.16 -4.81
C THR A 12 6.43 20.46 -3.59
N GLU A 13 7.22 21.17 -2.79
CA GLU A 13 7.83 20.59 -1.58
C GLU A 13 6.77 20.07 -0.60
N GLU A 14 5.67 20.80 -0.41
CA GLU A 14 4.55 20.37 0.44
C GLU A 14 3.91 19.08 -0.08
N GLN A 15 3.76 18.97 -1.41
CA GLN A 15 3.21 17.77 -2.05
C GLN A 15 4.16 16.57 -1.91
N LYS A 16 5.48 16.77 -2.05
CA LYS A 16 6.48 15.73 -1.81
C LYS A 16 6.41 15.21 -0.37
N ILE A 17 6.28 16.11 0.61
CA ILE A 17 6.12 15.76 2.02
C ILE A 17 4.82 14.95 2.22
N LEU A 18 3.70 15.42 1.68
CA LEU A 18 2.41 14.73 1.80
C LEU A 18 2.44 13.34 1.16
N LEU A 19 3.03 13.21 -0.03
CA LEU A 19 3.22 11.92 -0.71
C LEU A 19 4.10 10.99 0.13
N GLY A 20 5.22 11.49 0.66
CA GLY A 20 6.10 10.73 1.55
C GLY A 20 5.36 10.22 2.80
N LYS A 21 4.60 11.08 3.47
CA LYS A 21 3.74 10.69 4.60
C LYS A 21 2.71 9.65 4.19
N THR A 22 2.04 9.86 3.06
CA THR A 22 0.99 8.95 2.54
C THR A 22 1.55 7.57 2.27
N PHE A 23 2.66 7.47 1.52
CA PHE A 23 3.30 6.20 1.24
C PHE A 23 3.83 5.51 2.50
N GLY A 24 4.43 6.29 3.42
CA GLY A 24 4.90 5.79 4.71
C GLY A 24 3.77 5.21 5.55
N CYS A 25 2.66 5.94 5.68
CA CYS A 25 1.47 5.50 6.43
C CYS A 25 0.84 4.26 5.81
N CYS A 26 0.67 4.23 4.48
CA CYS A 26 0.11 3.06 3.78
C CYS A 26 0.99 1.82 3.95
N ARG A 27 2.32 1.96 3.82
CA ARG A 27 3.26 0.85 4.02
C ARG A 27 3.24 0.33 5.45
N PHE A 28 3.28 1.24 6.43
CA PHE A 28 3.20 0.89 7.84
C PHE A 28 1.92 0.14 8.16
N LEU A 29 0.78 0.71 7.77
CA LEU A 29 -0.54 0.15 8.07
C LEU A 29 -0.72 -1.22 7.42
N TYR A 30 -0.31 -1.37 6.16
CA TYR A 30 -0.32 -2.66 5.46
C TYR A 30 0.47 -3.72 6.25
N ASN A 31 1.73 -3.44 6.60
CA ASN A 31 2.58 -4.37 7.34
C ASN A 31 1.98 -4.75 8.71
N GLN A 32 1.44 -3.76 9.44
CA GLN A 32 0.83 -4.00 10.74
C GLN A 32 -0.44 -4.86 10.63
N MET A 33 -1.29 -4.57 9.65
CA MET A 33 -2.49 -5.35 9.38
C MET A 33 -2.17 -6.77 8.92
N LEU A 34 -1.06 -6.99 8.20
CA LEU A 34 -0.57 -8.32 7.84
C LEU A 34 -0.21 -9.12 9.07
N ASP A 35 0.65 -8.54 9.90
CA ASP A 35 1.23 -9.18 11.06
C ASP A 35 0.12 -9.60 12.04
N ASP A 36 -0.86 -8.73 12.28
CA ASP A 36 -2.04 -9.07 13.08
C ASP A 36 -2.86 -10.22 12.50
N LYS A 37 -3.05 -10.26 11.18
CA LYS A 37 -3.75 -11.36 10.52
C LYS A 37 -2.99 -12.67 10.63
N ILE A 38 -1.67 -12.66 10.43
CA ILE A 38 -0.82 -13.85 10.56
C ILE A 38 -0.90 -14.38 11.99
N ARG A 39 -0.69 -13.51 12.99
CA ARG A 39 -0.75 -13.88 14.41
C ARG A 39 -2.12 -14.43 14.81
N GLU A 40 -3.21 -13.82 14.35
CA GLU A 40 -4.56 -14.30 14.62
C GLU A 40 -4.81 -15.65 13.95
N TYR A 41 -4.42 -15.80 12.69
CA TYR A 41 -4.59 -17.03 11.94
C TYR A 41 -3.79 -18.20 12.55
N GLU A 42 -2.56 -17.96 13.00
CA GLU A 42 -1.74 -18.96 13.68
C GLU A 42 -2.45 -19.53 14.92
N LYS A 43 -3.10 -18.65 15.70
CA LYS A 43 -3.81 -19.01 16.94
C LYS A 43 -5.17 -19.65 16.71
N THR A 44 -5.99 -19.08 15.82
CA THR A 44 -7.41 -19.43 15.71
C THR A 44 -7.77 -20.17 14.43
N LYS A 45 -6.85 -20.23 13.46
CA LYS A 45 -7.08 -20.68 12.07
C LYS A 45 -8.18 -19.91 11.36
N LYS A 46 -8.51 -18.69 11.84
CA LYS A 46 -9.48 -17.78 11.24
C LYS A 46 -8.78 -16.49 10.82
N MET A 47 -9.27 -15.88 9.75
CA MET A 47 -8.75 -14.60 9.26
C MET A 47 -9.29 -13.44 10.10
N LEU A 48 -8.40 -12.59 10.61
CA LEU A 48 -8.77 -11.36 11.31
C LEU A 48 -9.44 -10.37 10.36
N LYS A 49 -10.61 -9.84 10.76
CA LYS A 49 -11.31 -8.75 10.08
C LYS A 49 -10.97 -7.42 10.75
N ASN A 50 -9.83 -6.85 10.39
CA ASN A 50 -9.36 -5.53 10.82
C ASN A 50 -9.62 -4.45 9.77
N THR A 51 -9.76 -3.20 10.21
CA THR A 51 -9.92 -2.02 9.35
C THR A 51 -8.93 -0.92 9.75
N PRO A 52 -8.56 0.01 8.85
CA PRO A 52 -7.64 1.11 9.16
C PRO A 52 -8.05 1.93 10.39
N ALA A 53 -9.36 2.12 10.59
CA ALA A 53 -9.91 2.89 11.69
C ALA A 53 -9.47 2.35 13.07
N MET A 54 -9.29 1.03 13.20
CA MET A 54 -8.86 0.39 14.45
C MET A 54 -7.47 0.85 14.89
N TYR A 55 -6.59 1.15 13.93
CA TYR A 55 -5.20 1.53 14.17
C TYR A 55 -5.02 3.02 14.44
N LYS A 56 -5.97 3.88 14.04
CA LYS A 56 -5.86 5.35 14.19
C LYS A 56 -5.86 5.84 15.65
N ARG A 57 -6.28 5.00 16.59
CA ARG A 57 -6.21 5.30 18.03
C ARG A 57 -4.79 5.13 18.57
N GLU A 58 -4.12 4.06 18.17
CA GLU A 58 -2.77 3.71 18.61
C GLU A 58 -1.69 4.45 17.81
N TYR A 59 -1.99 4.75 16.55
CA TYR A 59 -1.08 5.43 15.62
C TYR A 59 -1.73 6.73 15.09
N PRO A 60 -1.70 7.84 15.86
CA PRO A 60 -2.35 9.10 15.48
C PRO A 60 -1.83 9.71 14.16
N PHE A 61 -0.58 9.45 13.79
CA PHE A 61 0.02 9.93 12.53
C PHE A 61 -0.74 9.41 11.28
N LEU A 62 -1.49 8.31 11.40
CA LEU A 62 -2.39 7.83 10.34
C LEU A 62 -3.56 8.78 10.04
N LYS A 63 -3.77 9.81 10.86
CA LYS A 63 -4.76 10.86 10.61
C LYS A 63 -4.23 12.00 9.74
N GLU A 64 -2.91 12.05 9.50
CA GLU A 64 -2.26 13.09 8.70
C GLU A 64 -2.41 12.88 7.18
N VAL A 65 -2.94 11.73 6.77
CA VAL A 65 -3.04 11.32 5.36
C VAL A 65 -4.47 10.96 4.99
N ASP A 66 -4.75 10.95 3.70
CA ASP A 66 -6.07 10.66 3.16
C ASP A 66 -6.58 9.27 3.59
N SER A 67 -7.84 9.22 4.02
CA SER A 67 -8.44 7.99 4.55
C SER A 67 -8.72 6.96 3.45
N LEU A 68 -8.96 7.38 2.21
CA LEU A 68 -9.16 6.47 1.08
C LEU A 68 -7.84 5.79 0.71
N ALA A 69 -6.72 6.51 0.75
CA ALA A 69 -5.40 5.92 0.55
C ALA A 69 -5.12 4.78 1.57
N LEU A 70 -5.45 5.00 2.84
CA LEU A 70 -5.34 3.97 3.88
C LEU A 70 -6.31 2.82 3.68
N GLU A 71 -7.56 3.09 3.27
CA GLU A 71 -8.52 2.03 2.97
C GLU A 71 -8.06 1.16 1.81
N MET A 72 -7.47 1.77 0.77
CA MET A 72 -6.90 1.05 -0.36
C MET A 72 -5.83 0.04 0.06
N SER A 73 -5.01 0.39 1.05
CA SER A 73 -3.99 -0.50 1.63
C SER A 73 -4.58 -1.77 2.26
N SER A 74 -5.83 -1.71 2.74
CA SER A 74 -6.54 -2.85 3.33
C SER A 74 -7.06 -3.83 2.29
N PHE A 75 -7.25 -3.38 1.05
CA PHE A 75 -7.77 -4.20 -0.05
C PHE A 75 -6.69 -4.96 -0.83
N ILE A 76 -5.42 -4.57 -0.69
CA ILE A 76 -4.27 -5.17 -1.40
C ILE A 76 -4.24 -6.70 -1.18
N TRP A 77 -4.45 -7.13 0.07
CA TRP A 77 -4.49 -8.54 0.49
C TRP A 77 -5.54 -9.41 -0.21
N LYS A 78 -6.62 -8.85 -0.73
CA LYS A 78 -7.67 -9.66 -1.41
C LYS A 78 -7.18 -10.21 -2.75
N ARG A 79 -5.97 -9.82 -3.19
CA ARG A 79 -5.42 -10.09 -4.51
C ARG A 79 -3.94 -10.51 -4.45
N HIS A 80 -3.51 -11.21 -3.40
CA HIS A 80 -2.10 -11.60 -3.16
C HIS A 80 -1.39 -12.30 -4.33
N ILE A 81 -2.07 -13.05 -5.21
CA ILE A 81 -1.39 -13.72 -6.35
C ILE A 81 -1.72 -13.03 -7.66
N TYR A 82 -0.68 -12.56 -8.37
CA TYR A 82 -0.72 -12.24 -9.79
C TYR A 82 -0.54 -13.53 -10.61
N HIS A 83 -1.40 -13.73 -11.59
CA HIS A 83 -1.19 -14.72 -12.63
C HIS A 83 -0.89 -13.98 -13.93
N CYS A 84 0.27 -14.25 -14.52
CA CYS A 84 0.63 -13.76 -15.83
C CYS A 84 0.23 -14.77 -16.91
N GLU A 85 -0.07 -14.28 -18.11
CA GLU A 85 -0.36 -15.10 -19.28
C GLU A 85 0.84 -16.00 -19.67
N CYS A 86 2.07 -15.61 -19.30
CA CYS A 86 3.26 -16.45 -19.48
C CYS A 86 3.40 -17.60 -18.45
N GLY A 87 2.41 -17.80 -17.57
CA GLY A 87 2.42 -18.83 -16.53
C GLY A 87 3.09 -18.40 -15.22
N ASN A 88 3.66 -17.19 -15.17
CA ASN A 88 4.29 -16.68 -13.96
C ASN A 88 3.27 -16.43 -12.84
N LYS A 89 3.57 -16.91 -11.64
CA LYS A 89 2.79 -16.67 -10.42
C LYS A 89 3.68 -15.89 -9.46
N MET A 90 3.29 -14.67 -9.13
CA MET A 90 4.04 -13.84 -8.19
C MET A 90 3.12 -13.23 -7.16
N ASP A 91 3.67 -12.93 -6.00
CA ASP A 91 3.00 -12.12 -5.01
C ASP A 91 2.82 -10.68 -5.55
N ARG A 92 1.56 -10.23 -5.69
CA ARG A 92 1.25 -8.88 -6.20
C ARG A 92 1.82 -7.78 -5.33
N ASP A 93 1.97 -8.05 -4.04
CA ASP A 93 2.37 -7.07 -3.05
C ASP A 93 3.88 -6.92 -3.07
N HIS A 94 4.61 -8.02 -3.33
CA HIS A 94 6.03 -7.96 -3.67
C HIS A 94 6.27 -7.14 -4.95
N ASN A 95 5.47 -7.37 -6.00
CA ASN A 95 5.60 -6.62 -7.25
C ASN A 95 5.21 -5.14 -7.08
N ALA A 96 4.14 -4.85 -6.34
CA ALA A 96 3.73 -3.48 -6.04
C ALA A 96 4.77 -2.75 -5.19
N ALA A 97 5.36 -3.41 -4.19
CA ALA A 97 6.44 -2.85 -3.39
C ALA A 97 7.69 -2.54 -4.22
N ILE A 98 8.06 -3.43 -5.15
CA ILE A 98 9.14 -3.17 -6.11
C ILE A 98 8.79 -1.96 -6.98
N ASN A 99 7.61 -1.95 -7.60
CA ASN A 99 7.20 -0.86 -8.50
C ASN A 99 7.11 0.49 -7.79
N ILE A 100 6.56 0.53 -6.57
CA ILE A 100 6.51 1.74 -5.75
C ILE A 100 7.93 2.18 -5.38
N ARG A 101 8.81 1.25 -4.97
CA ARG A 101 10.21 1.57 -4.64
C ARG A 101 10.94 2.14 -5.85
N GLU A 102 10.82 1.51 -7.02
CA GLU A 102 11.48 1.97 -8.24
C GLU A 102 10.93 3.32 -8.72
N GLU A 103 9.61 3.54 -8.62
CA GLU A 103 9.02 4.82 -9.01
C GLU A 103 9.39 5.94 -8.02
N VAL A 104 9.41 5.65 -6.71
CA VAL A 104 9.92 6.59 -5.70
C VAL A 104 11.39 6.91 -5.94
N ARG A 105 12.22 5.89 -6.25
CA ARG A 105 13.63 6.09 -6.61
C ARG A 105 13.75 6.99 -7.84
N ARG A 106 12.96 6.74 -8.88
CA ARG A 106 12.91 7.56 -10.11
C ARG A 106 12.51 9.01 -9.83
N MET A 107 11.60 9.25 -8.89
CA MET A 107 11.15 10.59 -8.51
C MET A 107 12.18 11.35 -7.65
N LEU A 108 13.02 10.64 -6.88
CA LEU A 108 14.00 11.23 -5.97
C LEU A 108 15.39 11.43 -6.58
N THR A 109 15.73 10.71 -7.66
CA THR A 109 17.03 10.82 -8.35
C THR A 109 16.98 11.66 -9.63
N ALA A 110 15.87 12.38 -9.87
CA ALA A 110 15.65 13.23 -11.03
C ALA A 110 15.76 14.72 -10.68
#